data_AF-W4KE80-F1
#
_entry.id   AF-W4KE80-F1
#
_cell.length_a   1.000
_cell.length_b   1.000
_cell.length_c   1.000
_cell.angle_alpha   90.00
_cell.angle_beta   90.00
_cell.angle_gamma   90.00
#
_symmetry.space_group_name_H-M   'P 1'
#
loop_
_entity.id
_entity.type
_entity.pdbx_description
1 polymer ?
#
loop_
_entity_poly.entity_id
_entity_poly.type
_entity_poly.pdbx_seq_one_letter_code
_entity_poly.pdbx_strand_id
1 'polypeptide(L)'
;LTNILAGEVPPPVQVKSVSSAGIHLQDGLLLSSSCIFLEGKVFLWDVPPTLWQGWSKERFELFELVVPKPEILLLGTGETVSPPPALLRQYLGSLGIQIEVMNTWNACTTYNLLAEEGRRVAAALLPFTPRPWK
;
A
#
# COMPACT_ATOMS: atom_id res chain seq x y z
N LEU A 1 -23.46 23.94 17.87
CA LEU A 1 -23.38 23.89 16.40
C LEU A 1 -22.33 22.84 16.04
N THR A 2 -22.74 21.59 15.89
CA THR A 2 -21.86 20.50 15.47
C THR A 2 -21.59 20.67 13.99
N ASN A 3 -20.32 20.75 13.61
CA ASN A 3 -19.89 20.98 12.25
C ASN A 3 -20.13 19.71 11.42
N ILE A 4 -21.19 19.69 10.60
CA ILE A 4 -21.62 18.53 9.77
C ILE A 4 -20.82 18.43 8.45
N LEU A 5 -19.82 19.31 8.22
CA LEU A 5 -19.04 19.36 6.98
C LEU A 5 -17.62 18.76 7.08
N ALA A 6 -17.22 18.22 8.23
CA ALA A 6 -16.03 17.38 8.26
C ALA A 6 -16.44 16.01 7.72
N GLY A 7 -16.21 15.74 6.44
CA GLY A 7 -16.28 14.38 5.93
C GLY A 7 -15.33 13.54 6.78
N GLU A 8 -15.88 12.73 7.69
CA GLU A 8 -15.09 11.90 8.58
C GLU A 8 -14.27 10.96 7.71
N VAL A 9 -12.97 11.26 7.57
CA VAL A 9 -12.02 10.33 6.98
C VAL A 9 -12.11 9.07 7.85
N PRO A 10 -12.45 7.90 7.29
CA PRO A 10 -12.53 6.69 8.07
C PRO A 10 -11.18 6.48 8.79
N PRO A 11 -11.20 5.98 10.04
CA PRO A 11 -9.97 5.80 10.78
C PRO A 11 -8.99 4.97 9.94
N PRO A 12 -7.70 5.33 9.94
CA PRO A 12 -6.73 4.63 9.12
C PRO A 12 -6.70 3.14 9.50
N VAL A 13 -6.61 2.29 8.49
CA VAL A 13 -6.31 0.86 8.70
C VAL A 13 -5.00 0.77 9.45
N GLN A 14 -4.93 -0.06 10.49
CA GLN A 14 -3.73 -0.25 11.29
C GLN A 14 -3.23 -1.68 11.17
N VAL A 15 -1.94 -1.83 10.89
CA VAL A 15 -1.27 -3.14 10.89
C VAL A 15 -0.78 -3.47 12.28
N LYS A 16 -1.11 -4.67 12.75
CA LYS A 16 -0.63 -5.19 14.03
C LYS A 16 0.68 -5.96 13.88
N SER A 17 0.77 -6.83 12.88
CA SER A 17 1.95 -7.67 12.63
C SER A 17 2.00 -8.16 11.18
N VAL A 18 3.18 -8.60 10.75
CA VAL A 18 3.39 -9.26 9.46
C VAL A 18 4.07 -10.61 9.72
N SER A 19 3.55 -11.67 9.10
CA SER A 19 4.07 -13.03 9.23
C SER A 19 4.09 -13.72 7.86
N SER A 20 4.58 -14.97 7.82
CA SER A 20 4.52 -15.81 6.62
C SER A 20 3.07 -16.12 6.18
N ALA A 21 2.09 -16.01 7.08
CA ALA A 21 0.67 -16.17 6.74
C ALA A 21 0.09 -14.94 6.04
N GLY A 22 0.70 -13.76 6.20
CA GLY A 22 0.22 -12.50 5.64
C GLY A 22 0.34 -11.32 6.62
N ILE A 23 -0.41 -10.27 6.32
CA ILE A 23 -0.47 -9.03 7.11
C ILE A 23 -1.69 -9.10 8.03
N HIS A 24 -1.46 -9.02 9.33
CA HIS A 24 -2.53 -9.00 10.34
C HIS A 24 -2.88 -7.56 10.68
N LEU A 25 -4.14 -7.21 10.48
CA LEU A 25 -4.69 -5.92 10.86
C LEU A 25 -5.11 -5.89 12.33
N GLN A 26 -5.26 -4.68 12.88
CA GLN A 26 -5.63 -4.47 14.28
C GLN A 26 -7.05 -4.97 14.60
N ASP A 27 -7.94 -5.00 13.61
CA ASP A 27 -9.31 -5.53 13.72
C ASP A 27 -9.39 -7.07 13.67
N GLY A 28 -8.26 -7.75 13.49
CA GLY A 28 -8.16 -9.21 13.42
C GLY A 28 -8.19 -9.79 12.00
N LEU A 29 -8.38 -8.98 10.96
CA LEU A 29 -8.34 -9.45 9.59
C LEU A 29 -6.92 -9.89 9.20
N LEU A 30 -6.81 -11.01 8.49
CA LEU A 30 -5.57 -11.51 7.90
C LEU A 30 -5.61 -11.33 6.37
N LEU A 31 -4.70 -10.51 5.85
CA LEU A 31 -4.49 -10.30 4.43
C LEU A 31 -3.37 -11.22 3.93
N SER A 32 -3.73 -12.32 3.28
CA SER A 32 -2.79 -13.32 2.77
C SER A 32 -2.28 -13.04 1.35
N SER A 33 -2.88 -12.07 0.67
CA SER A 33 -2.56 -11.67 -0.70
C SER A 33 -1.98 -10.26 -0.72
N SER A 34 -1.39 -9.88 -1.85
CA SER A 34 -0.95 -8.50 -2.09
C SER A 34 -2.11 -7.52 -1.94
N CYS A 35 -1.85 -6.36 -1.36
CA CYS A 35 -2.88 -5.37 -1.08
C CYS A 35 -2.36 -3.94 -1.20
N ILE A 36 -3.28 -3.01 -1.41
CA ILE A 36 -3.03 -1.57 -1.37
C ILE A 36 -3.85 -0.97 -0.23
N PHE A 37 -3.20 -0.22 0.65
CA PHE A 37 -3.86 0.61 1.65
C PHE A 37 -3.91 2.04 1.14
N LEU A 38 -5.11 2.61 1.16
CA LEU A 38 -5.35 3.93 0.62
C LEU A 38 -6.59 4.53 1.28
N GLU A 39 -6.45 5.72 1.88
CA GLU A 39 -7.54 6.48 2.52
C GLU A 39 -8.35 5.64 3.53
N GLY A 40 -7.65 4.90 4.40
CA GLY A 40 -8.29 4.05 5.41
C GLY A 40 -9.05 2.85 4.85
N LYS A 41 -8.81 2.50 3.58
CA LYS A 41 -9.39 1.32 2.92
C LYS A 41 -8.29 0.37 2.48
N VAL A 42 -8.65 -0.92 2.40
CA VAL A 42 -7.80 -1.97 1.85
C VAL A 42 -8.38 -2.45 0.53
N PHE A 43 -7.55 -2.45 -0.51
CA PHE A 43 -7.85 -3.04 -1.80
C PHE A 43 -6.97 -4.27 -2.00
N LEU A 44 -7.55 -5.36 -2.46
CA LEU A 44 -6.76 -6.48 -2.95
C LEU A 44 -6.07 -6.07 -4.25
N TRP A 45 -4.82 -6.50 -4.40
CA TRP A 45 -3.96 -6.04 -5.47
C TRP A 45 -3.50 -7.23 -6.32
N ASP A 46 -4.05 -7.34 -7.53
CA ASP A 46 -3.67 -8.38 -8.47
C ASP A 46 -2.32 -8.05 -9.12
N VAL A 47 -1.27 -8.76 -8.70
CA VAL A 47 0.10 -8.60 -9.18
C VAL A 47 0.70 -9.94 -9.57
N PRO A 48 1.67 -9.94 -10.50
CA PRO A 48 2.43 -11.14 -10.81
C PRO A 48 3.08 -11.75 -9.56
N PRO A 49 3.07 -13.09 -9.41
CA PRO A 49 3.61 -13.77 -8.22
C PRO A 49 5.14 -13.64 -8.12
N THR A 50 5.81 -13.46 -9.25
CA THR A 50 7.26 -13.24 -9.32
C THR A 50 7.54 -11.75 -9.36
N LEU A 51 8.30 -11.26 -8.39
CA LEU A 51 8.63 -9.86 -8.24
C LEU A 51 9.33 -9.31 -9.49
N TRP A 52 8.82 -8.20 -10.03
CA TRP A 52 9.28 -7.50 -11.23
C TRP A 52 9.17 -8.25 -12.56
N GLN A 53 8.85 -9.54 -12.56
CA GLN A 53 8.59 -10.27 -13.79
C GLN A 53 7.12 -10.11 -14.21
N GLY A 54 6.88 -9.56 -15.40
CA GLY A 54 5.52 -9.30 -15.90
C GLY A 54 4.81 -8.12 -15.23
N TRP A 55 5.56 -7.31 -14.48
CA TRP A 55 5.06 -6.09 -13.85
C TRP A 55 4.98 -4.96 -14.88
N SER A 56 3.91 -4.18 -14.79
CA SER A 56 3.62 -3.09 -15.71
C SER A 56 2.84 -1.99 -15.00
N LYS A 57 2.69 -0.83 -15.65
CA LYS A 57 2.02 0.35 -15.06
C LYS A 57 0.56 0.08 -14.74
N GLU A 58 -0.07 -0.85 -15.46
CA GLU A 58 -1.47 -1.24 -15.31
C GLU A 58 -1.75 -1.76 -13.88
N ARG A 59 -0.73 -2.32 -13.22
CA ARG A 59 -0.82 -2.75 -11.82
C ARG A 59 -0.99 -1.60 -10.84
N PHE A 60 -0.77 -0.36 -11.25
CA PHE A 60 -0.83 0.82 -10.40
C PHE A 60 -1.91 1.82 -10.86
N GLU A 61 -2.79 1.44 -11.79
CA GLU A 61 -3.85 2.31 -12.35
C GLU A 61 -4.81 2.87 -11.30
N LEU A 62 -4.98 2.18 -10.15
CA LEU A 62 -5.75 2.72 -9.02
C LEU A 62 -5.29 4.14 -8.65
N PHE A 63 -3.97 4.39 -8.70
CA PHE A 63 -3.41 5.69 -8.39
C PHE A 63 -3.70 6.74 -9.48
N GLU A 64 -4.06 6.37 -10.71
CA GLU A 64 -4.55 7.32 -11.73
C GLU A 64 -5.95 7.84 -11.41
N LEU A 65 -6.79 6.98 -10.81
CA LEU A 65 -8.20 7.25 -10.59
C LEU A 65 -8.47 8.01 -9.29
N VAL A 66 -7.59 7.89 -8.30
CA VAL A 66 -7.79 8.46 -6.97
C VAL A 66 -7.47 9.96 -6.96
N VAL A 67 -8.35 10.73 -6.32
CA VAL A 67 -8.20 12.17 -6.09
C VAL A 67 -8.66 12.49 -4.66
N PRO A 68 -7.82 13.14 -3.82
CA PRO A 68 -6.46 13.59 -4.12
C PRO A 68 -5.45 12.43 -4.23
N LYS A 69 -4.36 12.64 -4.98
CA LYS A 69 -3.26 11.66 -5.04
C LYS A 69 -2.57 11.54 -3.67
N PRO A 70 -2.10 10.35 -3.27
CA PRO A 70 -1.21 10.23 -2.12
C PRO A 70 0.10 10.96 -2.42
N GLU A 71 0.65 11.62 -1.41
CA GLU A 71 1.97 12.27 -1.50
C GLU A 71 3.08 11.22 -1.52
N ILE A 72 2.90 10.15 -0.74
CA ILE A 72 3.89 9.10 -0.53
C ILE A 72 3.23 7.74 -0.76
N LEU A 73 3.88 6.89 -1.56
CA LEU A 73 3.57 5.47 -1.71
C LEU A 73 4.69 4.63 -1.10
N LEU A 74 4.38 3.94 -0.01
CA LEU A 74 5.25 2.97 0.62
C LEU A 74 5.11 1.63 -0.12
N LEU A 75 6.14 1.21 -0.83
CA LEU A 75 6.16 -0.05 -1.58
C LEU A 75 6.88 -1.12 -0.76
N GLY A 76 6.10 -2.02 -0.16
CA GLY A 76 6.56 -3.17 0.61
C GLY A 76 6.83 -4.37 -0.30
N THR A 77 8.09 -4.78 -0.43
CA THR A 77 8.50 -5.80 -1.43
C THR A 77 8.65 -7.22 -0.88
N GLY A 78 8.02 -7.53 0.26
CA GLY A 78 8.12 -8.81 0.95
C GLY A 78 9.16 -8.77 2.07
N GLU A 79 9.90 -9.86 2.26
CA GLU A 79 10.89 -9.98 3.34
C GLU A 79 12.12 -9.07 3.13
N THR A 80 12.48 -8.83 1.87
CA THR A 80 13.66 -8.05 1.50
C THR A 80 13.28 -6.84 0.66
N VAL A 81 14.14 -5.82 0.70
CA VAL A 81 13.98 -4.61 -0.11
C VAL A 81 14.43 -4.92 -1.53
N SER A 82 13.55 -4.66 -2.52
CA SER A 82 13.87 -4.82 -3.92
C SER A 82 13.46 -3.58 -4.73
N PRO A 83 14.42 -2.83 -5.29
CA PRO A 83 14.15 -1.70 -6.17
C PRO A 83 13.17 -2.04 -7.32
N PRO A 84 12.05 -1.29 -7.51
CA PRO A 84 11.21 -1.46 -8.68
C PRO A 84 11.94 -0.98 -9.94
N PRO A 85 11.61 -1.57 -11.12
CA PRO A 85 12.09 -1.10 -12.42
C PRO A 85 11.92 0.41 -12.62
N ALA A 86 12.86 1.03 -13.34
CA ALA A 86 12.86 2.47 -13.60
C ALA A 86 11.55 2.96 -14.24
N LEU A 87 10.94 2.15 -15.11
CA LEU A 87 9.67 2.47 -15.76
C LEU A 87 8.54 2.70 -14.74
N LEU A 88 8.42 1.84 -13.72
CA LEU A 88 7.40 1.98 -12.67
C LEU A 88 7.66 3.21 -11.81
N ARG A 89 8.94 3.48 -11.50
CA ARG A 89 9.34 4.68 -10.75
C ARG A 89 8.98 5.96 -11.48
N GLN A 90 9.29 6.03 -12.77
CA GLN A 90 8.99 7.17 -13.62
C GLN A 90 7.47 7.37 -13.78
N TYR A 91 6.73 6.28 -13.96
CA TYR A 91 5.29 6.31 -14.09
C TYR A 91 4.59 6.83 -12.83
N LEU A 92 4.90 6.29 -11.65
CA LEU A 92 4.31 6.80 -10.40
C LEU A 92 4.79 8.22 -10.08
N GLY A 93 6.05 8.55 -10.40
CA GLY A 93 6.59 9.89 -10.28
C GLY A 93 5.88 10.91 -11.18
N SER A 94 5.44 10.53 -12.39
CA SER A 94 4.67 11.42 -13.27
C SER A 94 3.26 11.70 -12.76
N LEU A 95 2.74 10.87 -11.85
CA LEU A 95 1.50 11.13 -11.11
C LEU A 95 1.71 12.06 -9.90
N GLY A 96 2.95 12.51 -9.64
CA GLY A 96 3.31 13.33 -8.48
C GLY A 96 3.45 12.56 -7.17
N ILE A 97 3.60 11.23 -7.24
CA ILE A 97 3.66 10.34 -6.08
C ILE A 97 5.14 10.03 -5.77
N GLN A 98 5.59 10.32 -4.55
CA GLN A 98 6.91 9.92 -4.07
C GLN A 98 6.88 8.45 -3.65
N ILE A 99 7.77 7.62 -4.22
CA ILE A 99 7.86 6.21 -3.85
C ILE A 99 8.99 6.00 -2.83
N GLU A 100 8.67 5.30 -1.76
CA GLU A 100 9.65 4.78 -0.81
C GLU A 100 9.57 3.26 -0.76
N VAL A 101 10.70 2.60 -1.05
CA VAL A 101 10.76 1.15 -1.20
C VAL A 101 11.38 0.55 0.04
N MET A 102 10.71 -0.44 0.63
CA MET A 102 11.15 -1.07 1.86
C MET A 102 10.65 -2.51 1.94
N ASN A 103 11.09 -3.27 2.96
CA ASN A 103 10.46 -4.55 3.24
C ASN A 103 9.03 -4.31 3.77
N THR A 104 8.17 -5.31 3.66
CA THR A 104 6.74 -5.15 3.95
C THR A 104 6.48 -4.80 5.42
N TRP A 105 7.29 -5.31 6.36
CA TRP A 105 7.14 -4.95 7.77
C TRP A 105 7.38 -3.45 8.00
N ASN A 106 8.49 -2.92 7.49
CA ASN A 106 8.81 -1.50 7.60
C ASN A 106 7.78 -0.63 6.86
N ALA A 107 7.28 -1.09 5.70
CA ALA A 107 6.21 -0.38 4.99
C ALA A 107 4.95 -0.26 5.84
N CYS A 108 4.57 -1.32 6.55
CA CYS A 108 3.42 -1.33 7.43
C CYS A 108 3.61 -0.38 8.63
N THR A 109 4.76 -0.42 9.29
CA THR A 109 5.02 0.45 10.46
C THR A 109 5.11 1.91 10.08
N THR A 110 5.77 2.24 8.97
CA THR A 110 5.81 3.61 8.44
C THR A 110 4.43 4.07 7.98
N TYR A 111 3.63 3.19 7.37
CA TYR A 111 2.26 3.51 6.98
C TYR A 111 1.41 3.85 8.21
N ASN A 112 1.44 3.01 9.25
CA ASN A 112 0.70 3.26 10.49
C ASN A 112 1.02 4.65 11.06
N LEU A 113 2.31 4.96 11.20
CA LEU A 113 2.79 6.25 11.71
C LEU A 113 2.27 7.43 10.87
N LEU A 114 2.52 7.41 9.56
CA LEU A 114 2.14 8.51 8.68
C LEU A 114 0.61 8.66 8.56
N ALA A 115 -0.13 7.55 8.59
CA ALA A 115 -1.58 7.56 8.53
C ALA A 115 -2.18 8.10 9.84
N GLU A 116 -1.60 7.77 11.01
CA GLU A 116 -1.97 8.37 12.29
C GLU A 116 -1.69 9.88 12.35
N GLU A 117 -0.62 10.34 11.71
CA GLU A 117 -0.33 11.77 11.54
C GLU A 117 -1.29 12.50 10.58
N GLY A 118 -2.21 11.78 9.93
CA GLY A 118 -3.15 12.34 8.96
C GLY A 118 -2.49 12.73 7.62
N ARG A 119 -1.31 12.18 7.32
CA ARG A 119 -0.64 12.37 6.02
C ARG A 119 -1.39 11.61 4.93
N ARG A 120 -1.33 12.11 3.70
CA ARG A 120 -1.84 11.42 2.49
C ARG A 120 -0.84 10.35 2.06
N VAL A 121 -0.76 9.27 2.83
CA VAL A 121 0.10 8.12 2.56
C VAL A 121 -0.73 6.97 1.97
N ALA A 122 -0.13 6.25 1.03
CA ALA A 122 -0.60 4.96 0.56
C ALA A 122 0.47 3.90 0.80
N ALA A 123 0.06 2.64 0.89
CA ALA A 123 0.99 1.52 0.94
C ALA A 123 0.60 0.46 -0.08
N ALA A 124 1.55 -0.03 -0.88
CA ALA A 124 1.38 -1.18 -1.76
C ALA A 124 2.25 -2.31 -1.22
N LEU A 125 1.62 -3.38 -0.73
CA LEU A 125 2.25 -4.35 0.17
C LEU A 125 2.19 -5.75 -0.43
N LEU A 126 3.36 -6.37 -0.58
CA LEU A 126 3.50 -7.78 -0.94
C LEU A 126 3.69 -8.63 0.33
N PRO A 127 2.92 -9.71 0.53
CA PRO A 127 3.17 -10.62 1.65
C PRO A 127 4.50 -11.35 1.45
N PHE A 128 5.07 -11.86 2.55
CA PHE A 128 6.34 -12.62 2.51
C PHE A 128 6.26 -13.86 1.62
N THR A 129 5.09 -14.48 1.58
CA THR A 129 4.78 -15.57 0.66
C THR A 129 3.67 -15.11 -0.29
N PRO A 130 3.98 -14.76 -1.55
CA PRO A 130 2.98 -14.36 -2.54
C PRO A 130 1.97 -15.47 -2.73
N ARG A 131 0.68 -15.16 -2.53
CA ARG A 131 -0.43 -16.03 -2.89
C ARG A 131 -1.30 -15.29 -3.90
N PRO A 132 -1.55 -15.88 -5.07
CA PRO A 132 -2.51 -15.29 -5.99
C PRO A 132 -3.89 -15.32 -5.34
N TRP A 133 -4.64 -14.24 -5.52
CA TRP A 133 -6.05 -14.20 -5.16
C TRP A 133 -6.83 -15.17 -6.06
N LYS A 134 -7.65 -16.04 -5.46
CA LYS A 134 -8.59 -16.95 -6.13
C LYS A 134 -9.96 -16.82 -5.49
#